data_AF-A0AAU1XM53-F1
#
_entry.id   AF-A0AAU1XM53-F1
#
_cell.length_a   1.000
_cell.length_b   1.000
_cell.length_c   1.000
_cell.angle_alpha   90.00
_cell.angle_beta   90.00
_cell.angle_gamma   90.00
#
_symmetry.space_group_name_H-M   'P 1'
#
loop_
_entity.id
_entity.type
_entity.pdbx_description
1 polymer ?
#
loop_
_entity_poly.entity_id
_entity_poly.type
_entity_poly.pdbx_seq_one_letter_code
_entity_poly.pdbx_strand_id
1 'polypeptide(L)'
;MPLFAEARRDLDSYIAARIPVVGLRTIEQPRAMRLVREAAGSPARAGLPFWVYTRATGLRDLRTNAPVNEDRSLTGAMEFAAAQFTGRAQATVVFVDPDDVSGDSPFTRHLSELARLADSNSGCLMLITDTPIWTGLLRLGMTLQLDLPDAEEMYTQITSFLGDHHGVVPIEWTEQDTRRAAEFLVGVTEAEAVNLLATIVAKGSVKREDVHLLARAKDRIFGDLAGLERVQVKEADRQIGGLATLRAWLRNKRELLESDLRGTGLRPPRGVLLVGVPGCGKSLSAKAISAEWQLPLYRLDLASILGKYVGESEGRLKDALETVDRISPCVLWIDEIEKGLAGQNDSTGVNRRLVGQFLFWLQESDSRSFVVATANDVRSLPPELFRKGRFDELFFVDLPDEADRREIIAMYYQRYVKVAPPRDLLDALVSMSEGFAGADLESALHDVGAMRHIRGEAAVTPAFVRDTFANTMPLSRTNPEQIEDIRAWGRDRAVPAGTPAPAPEPGGRGGRRILPQPEVGGGF
;
A
#
# COMPACT_ATOMS: atom_id res chain seq x y z
N MET A 1 12.77 -9.60 -9.46
CA MET A 1 12.03 -10.03 -10.66
C MET A 1 12.51 -9.16 -11.82
N PRO A 2 12.53 -9.66 -13.07
CA PRO A 2 13.44 -9.10 -14.06
C PRO A 2 12.94 -7.78 -14.67
N LEU A 3 13.80 -6.77 -14.55
CA LEU A 3 13.68 -5.46 -15.22
C LEU A 3 13.78 -5.62 -16.75
N PHE A 4 13.46 -4.61 -17.57
CA PHE A 4 13.42 -4.77 -19.03
C PHE A 4 14.72 -5.33 -19.61
N ALA A 5 15.88 -4.89 -19.11
CA ALA A 5 17.18 -5.36 -19.55
C ALA A 5 17.41 -6.85 -19.24
N GLU A 6 17.00 -7.29 -18.04
CA GLU A 6 17.08 -8.70 -17.65
C GLU A 6 16.09 -9.54 -18.46
N ALA A 7 14.85 -9.07 -18.57
CA ALA A 7 13.80 -9.74 -19.33
C ALA A 7 14.17 -9.87 -20.81
N ARG A 8 14.84 -8.87 -21.38
CA ARG A 8 15.37 -8.91 -22.74
C ARG A 8 16.44 -9.99 -22.87
N ARG A 9 17.41 -10.05 -21.95
CA ARG A 9 18.47 -11.07 -21.97
C ARG A 9 17.88 -12.48 -21.85
N ASP A 10 16.90 -12.65 -20.98
CA ASP A 10 16.24 -13.94 -20.76
C ASP A 10 15.43 -14.34 -22.00
N LEU A 11 14.68 -13.40 -22.59
CA LEU A 11 13.97 -13.68 -23.85
C LEU A 11 14.93 -14.04 -24.98
N ASP A 12 16.02 -13.28 -25.11
CA ASP A 12 17.05 -13.56 -26.11
C ASP A 12 17.63 -14.98 -25.94
N SER A 13 17.86 -15.39 -24.69
CA SER A 13 18.33 -16.73 -24.36
C SER A 13 17.28 -17.79 -24.69
N TYR A 14 16.00 -17.58 -24.39
CA TYR A 14 14.93 -18.53 -24.69
C TYR A 14 14.71 -18.71 -26.20
N ILE A 15 14.74 -17.62 -26.97
CA ILE A 15 14.63 -17.70 -28.43
C ILE A 15 15.87 -18.39 -29.03
N ALA A 16 17.07 -18.07 -28.52
CA ALA A 16 18.31 -18.71 -28.98
C ALA A 16 18.35 -20.20 -28.66
N ALA A 17 17.86 -20.59 -27.48
CA ALA A 17 17.74 -21.97 -27.02
C ALA A 17 16.60 -22.75 -27.71
N ARG A 18 15.82 -22.10 -28.58
CA ARG A 18 14.70 -22.71 -29.32
C ARG A 18 13.64 -23.33 -28.39
N ILE A 19 13.37 -22.63 -27.29
CA ILE A 19 12.27 -23.02 -26.39
C ILE A 19 10.96 -22.94 -27.18
N PRO A 20 10.17 -24.03 -27.26
CA PRO A 20 9.01 -24.08 -28.14
C PRO A 20 7.82 -23.27 -27.60
N VAL A 21 7.78 -22.98 -26.30
CA VAL A 21 6.81 -22.06 -25.69
C VAL A 21 7.49 -21.00 -24.84
N VAL A 22 7.18 -19.73 -25.09
CA VAL A 22 7.58 -18.62 -24.21
C VAL A 22 6.34 -17.86 -23.75
N GLY A 23 6.02 -17.96 -22.47
CA GLY A 23 4.94 -17.17 -21.85
C GLY A 23 5.47 -15.89 -21.25
N LEU A 24 5.14 -14.73 -21.82
CA LEU A 24 5.50 -13.41 -21.31
C LEU A 24 4.31 -12.82 -20.52
N ARG A 25 4.41 -12.83 -19.19
CA ARG A 25 3.36 -12.32 -18.30
C ARG A 25 3.58 -10.85 -17.99
N THR A 26 2.66 -9.97 -18.41
CA THR A 26 2.67 -8.54 -18.07
C THR A 26 1.36 -7.85 -18.45
N ILE A 27 1.02 -6.78 -17.71
CA ILE A 27 -0.01 -5.81 -18.10
C ILE A 27 0.52 -4.78 -19.13
N GLU A 28 1.84 -4.67 -19.28
CA GLU A 28 2.55 -3.73 -20.16
C GLU A 28 2.70 -4.28 -21.59
N GLN A 29 1.58 -4.57 -22.26
CA GLN A 29 1.59 -5.14 -23.61
C GLN A 29 2.48 -4.36 -24.61
N PRO A 30 2.48 -3.00 -24.66
CA PRO A 30 3.36 -2.25 -25.56
C PRO A 30 4.85 -2.47 -25.28
N ARG A 31 5.23 -2.52 -24.00
CA ARG A 31 6.62 -2.72 -23.56
C ARG A 31 7.09 -4.14 -23.84
N ALA A 32 6.24 -5.14 -23.57
CA ALA A 32 6.43 -6.51 -24.00
C ALA A 32 6.66 -6.61 -25.52
N MET A 33 5.83 -5.92 -26.32
CA MET A 33 6.00 -5.89 -27.76
C MET A 33 7.30 -5.24 -28.22
N ARG A 34 7.80 -4.19 -27.54
CA ARG A 34 9.13 -3.64 -27.82
C ARG A 34 10.23 -4.68 -27.58
N LEU A 35 10.13 -5.39 -26.46
CA LEU A 35 11.09 -6.43 -26.08
C LEU A 35 11.15 -7.53 -27.16
N VAL A 36 9.99 -7.98 -27.67
CA VAL A 36 9.93 -8.94 -28.79
C VAL A 36 10.51 -8.38 -30.08
N ARG A 37 10.24 -7.11 -30.42
CA ARG A 37 10.80 -6.45 -31.61
C ARG A 37 12.33 -6.33 -31.53
N GLU A 38 12.87 -5.96 -30.38
CA GLU A 38 14.32 -5.89 -30.16
C GLU A 38 14.98 -7.27 -30.31
N ALA A 39 14.37 -8.30 -29.70
CA ALA A 39 14.84 -9.67 -29.83
C ALA A 39 14.81 -10.15 -31.29
N ALA A 40 13.74 -9.84 -32.03
CA ALA A 40 13.63 -10.14 -33.45
C ALA A 40 14.62 -9.32 -34.33
N GLY A 41 15.01 -8.12 -33.90
CA GLY A 41 15.93 -7.23 -34.61
C GLY A 41 17.42 -7.56 -34.42
N SER A 42 17.75 -8.50 -33.53
CA SER A 42 19.13 -8.92 -33.27
C SER A 42 19.81 -9.45 -34.56
N PRO A 43 21.09 -9.10 -34.83
CA PRO A 43 21.82 -9.54 -36.02
C PRO A 43 21.82 -11.06 -36.22
N ALA A 44 21.88 -11.83 -35.13
CA ALA A 44 21.85 -13.30 -35.14
C ALA A 44 20.53 -13.87 -35.68
N ARG A 45 19.47 -13.04 -35.77
CA ARG A 45 18.10 -13.43 -36.12
C ARG A 45 17.58 -12.67 -37.34
N ALA A 46 18.43 -11.93 -38.05
CA ALA A 46 18.06 -11.09 -39.20
C ALA A 46 17.33 -11.84 -40.34
N GLY A 47 17.42 -13.17 -40.42
CA GLY A 47 16.69 -13.99 -41.40
C GLY A 47 15.47 -14.76 -40.88
N LEU A 48 15.19 -14.72 -39.56
CA LEU A 48 14.13 -15.53 -38.97
C LEU A 48 12.77 -14.82 -39.06
N PRO A 49 11.68 -15.55 -39.37
CA PRO A 49 10.38 -14.96 -39.46
C PRO A 49 9.73 -14.83 -38.07
N PHE A 50 9.15 -13.65 -37.83
CA PHE A 50 8.38 -13.34 -36.63
C PHE A 50 7.01 -12.84 -37.07
N TRP A 51 5.96 -13.49 -36.59
CA TRP A 51 4.59 -13.07 -36.82
C TRP A 51 3.90 -12.77 -35.49
N VAL A 52 3.02 -11.78 -35.50
CA VAL A 52 2.29 -11.36 -34.33
C VAL A 52 0.82 -11.28 -34.64
N TYR A 53 0.03 -11.94 -33.80
CA TYR A 53 -1.41 -11.87 -33.81
C TYR A 53 -1.88 -10.92 -32.71
N THR A 54 -2.75 -9.98 -33.10
CA THR A 54 -3.60 -9.25 -32.17
C THR A 54 -5.04 -9.28 -32.67
N ARG A 55 -6.02 -9.19 -31.76
CA ARG A 55 -7.44 -9.13 -32.14
C ARG A 55 -7.77 -7.94 -33.03
N ALA A 56 -7.08 -6.81 -32.84
CA ALA A 56 -7.33 -5.58 -33.58
C ALA A 56 -6.80 -5.64 -35.02
N THR A 57 -5.62 -6.22 -35.22
CA THR A 57 -4.92 -6.16 -36.50
C THR A 57 -4.90 -7.47 -37.29
N GLY A 58 -5.35 -8.57 -36.66
CA GLY A 58 -5.10 -9.92 -37.17
C GLY A 58 -3.61 -10.27 -37.15
N LEU A 59 -3.24 -11.28 -37.93
CA LEU A 59 -1.86 -11.75 -38.04
C LEU A 59 -1.03 -10.85 -38.98
N ARG A 60 0.11 -10.38 -38.48
CA ARG A 60 1.04 -9.51 -39.23
C ARG A 60 2.49 -9.97 -39.08
N ASP A 61 3.30 -9.68 -40.09
CA ASP A 61 4.76 -9.80 -39.98
C ASP A 61 5.30 -8.72 -39.03
N LEU A 62 6.11 -9.11 -38.06
CA LEU A 62 6.56 -8.22 -36.98
C LEU A 62 7.43 -7.06 -37.48
N ARG A 63 8.18 -7.26 -38.57
CA ARG A 63 9.17 -6.30 -39.05
C ARG A 63 8.59 -5.34 -40.07
N THR A 64 7.86 -5.89 -41.03
CA THR A 64 7.25 -5.12 -42.12
C THR A 64 5.88 -4.56 -41.75
N ASN A 65 5.27 -5.09 -40.68
CA ASN A 65 3.90 -4.79 -40.28
C ASN A 65 2.86 -5.13 -41.37
N ALA A 66 3.24 -5.94 -42.36
CA ALA A 66 2.36 -6.35 -43.45
C ALA A 66 1.37 -7.43 -42.97
N PRO A 67 0.08 -7.37 -43.38
CA PRO A 67 -0.85 -8.46 -43.12
C PRO A 67 -0.39 -9.72 -43.87
N VAL A 68 -0.41 -10.86 -43.17
CA VAL A 68 0.02 -12.15 -43.74
C VAL A 68 -1.12 -13.12 -43.98
N ASN A 69 -2.30 -12.84 -43.45
CA ASN A 69 -3.51 -13.63 -43.64
C ASN A 69 -4.71 -12.68 -43.89
N GLU A 70 -5.64 -13.09 -44.74
CA GLU A 70 -6.92 -12.40 -44.94
C GLU A 70 -7.85 -12.65 -43.75
N ASP A 71 -7.83 -13.87 -43.18
CA ASP A 71 -8.56 -14.17 -41.96
C ASP A 71 -7.86 -13.53 -40.75
N ARG A 72 -8.60 -12.66 -40.07
CA ARG A 72 -8.15 -11.96 -38.85
C ARG A 72 -8.61 -12.67 -37.58
N SER A 73 -9.30 -13.79 -37.69
CA SER A 73 -9.74 -14.59 -36.56
C SER A 73 -8.55 -15.24 -35.82
N LEU A 74 -8.76 -15.57 -34.55
CA LEU A 74 -7.78 -16.31 -33.76
C LEU A 74 -7.56 -17.71 -34.34
N THR A 75 -8.63 -18.36 -34.79
CA THR A 75 -8.58 -19.67 -35.45
C THR A 75 -7.70 -19.63 -36.70
N GLY A 76 -7.89 -18.65 -37.58
CA GLY A 76 -7.06 -18.50 -38.79
C GLY A 76 -5.59 -18.21 -38.47
N ALA A 77 -5.31 -17.53 -37.36
CA ALA A 77 -3.94 -17.34 -36.88
C ALA A 77 -3.32 -18.64 -36.33
N MET A 78 -4.10 -19.49 -35.66
CA MET A 78 -3.65 -20.80 -35.19
C MET A 78 -3.38 -21.77 -36.34
N GLU A 79 -4.24 -21.81 -37.35
CA GLU A 79 -4.05 -22.61 -38.56
C GLU A 79 -2.78 -22.16 -39.32
N PHE A 80 -2.58 -20.84 -39.44
CA PHE A 80 -1.35 -20.30 -40.00
C PHE A 80 -0.13 -20.72 -39.18
N ALA A 81 -0.19 -20.64 -37.85
CA ALA A 81 0.90 -21.07 -36.98
C ALA A 81 1.24 -22.55 -37.18
N ALA A 82 0.24 -23.43 -37.25
CA ALA A 82 0.42 -24.86 -37.54
C ALA A 82 1.13 -25.07 -38.88
N ALA A 83 0.71 -24.37 -39.93
CA ALA A 83 1.31 -24.45 -41.26
C ALA A 83 2.77 -23.98 -41.25
N GLN A 84 3.07 -22.87 -40.57
CA GLN A 84 4.45 -22.37 -40.46
C GLN A 84 5.35 -23.29 -39.63
N PHE A 85 4.86 -23.79 -38.49
CA PHE A 85 5.63 -24.73 -37.68
C PHE A 85 5.86 -26.06 -38.39
N THR A 86 5.00 -26.47 -39.32
CA THR A 86 5.22 -27.69 -40.13
C THR A 86 6.14 -27.45 -41.32
N GLY A 87 6.01 -26.29 -41.99
CA GLY A 87 6.68 -26.02 -43.26
C GLY A 87 7.99 -25.23 -43.16
N ARG A 88 8.29 -24.61 -42.00
CA ARG A 88 9.43 -23.69 -41.86
C ARG A 88 10.12 -23.86 -40.51
N ALA A 89 11.40 -24.22 -40.56
CA ALA A 89 12.22 -24.26 -39.36
C ALA A 89 12.39 -22.88 -38.73
N GLN A 90 12.46 -22.83 -37.40
CA GLN A 90 12.80 -21.63 -36.63
C GLN A 90 11.82 -20.46 -36.78
N ALA A 91 10.56 -20.77 -37.07
CA ALA A 91 9.46 -19.81 -37.08
C ALA A 91 9.08 -19.36 -35.66
N THR A 92 8.82 -18.06 -35.48
CA THR A 92 8.24 -17.55 -34.22
C THR A 92 6.88 -16.92 -34.48
N VAL A 93 5.86 -17.37 -33.74
CA VAL A 93 4.51 -16.81 -33.77
C VAL A 93 4.14 -16.34 -32.38
N VAL A 94 3.73 -15.08 -32.28
CA VAL A 94 3.39 -14.40 -31.04
C VAL A 94 1.90 -14.13 -31.00
N PHE A 95 1.22 -14.56 -29.95
CA PHE A 95 -0.17 -14.22 -29.67
C PHE A 95 -0.21 -13.20 -28.53
N VAL A 96 -0.76 -12.02 -28.83
CA VAL A 96 -0.98 -10.97 -27.83
C VAL A 96 -2.39 -11.06 -27.31
N ASP A 97 -2.48 -11.25 -26.00
CA ASP A 97 -3.70 -11.34 -25.20
C ASP A 97 -4.73 -12.36 -25.74
N PRO A 98 -4.33 -13.64 -25.89
CA PRO A 98 -5.27 -14.69 -26.26
C PRO A 98 -6.27 -14.97 -25.12
N ASP A 99 -7.53 -15.17 -25.49
CA ASP A 99 -8.59 -15.47 -24.53
C ASP A 99 -8.35 -16.83 -23.82
N ASP A 100 -8.66 -16.91 -22.53
CA ASP A 100 -8.73 -18.16 -21.75
C ASP A 100 -7.46 -19.04 -21.78
N VAL A 101 -6.30 -18.45 -21.48
CA VAL A 101 -5.03 -19.19 -21.38
C VAL A 101 -4.70 -19.77 -20.01
N SER A 102 -5.51 -19.48 -18.97
CA SER A 102 -5.19 -19.84 -17.58
C SER A 102 -5.59 -21.27 -17.18
N GLY A 103 -6.66 -21.78 -17.77
CA GLY A 103 -7.24 -23.08 -17.47
C GLY A 103 -6.92 -24.18 -18.48
N ASP A 104 -7.30 -25.42 -18.12
CA ASP A 104 -7.36 -26.52 -19.07
C ASP A 104 -8.64 -26.37 -19.90
N SER A 105 -8.48 -25.95 -21.15
CA SER A 105 -9.58 -25.68 -22.08
C SER A 105 -9.27 -26.29 -23.46
N PRO A 106 -10.28 -26.49 -24.33
CA PRO A 106 -10.02 -26.93 -25.70
C PRO A 106 -9.01 -26.02 -26.43
N PHE A 107 -9.03 -24.72 -26.12
CA PHE A 107 -8.10 -23.74 -26.67
C PHE A 107 -6.67 -23.94 -26.18
N THR A 108 -6.44 -24.06 -24.87
CA THR A 108 -5.08 -24.26 -24.34
C THR A 108 -4.51 -25.62 -24.70
N ARG A 109 -5.35 -26.66 -24.84
CA ARG A 109 -4.95 -27.94 -25.42
C ARG A 109 -4.52 -27.80 -26.88
N HIS A 110 -5.25 -27.03 -27.69
CA HIS A 110 -4.85 -26.79 -29.08
C HIS A 110 -3.52 -26.00 -29.17
N LEU A 111 -3.31 -25.00 -28.32
CA LEU A 111 -2.01 -24.33 -28.18
C LEU A 111 -0.89 -25.30 -27.78
N SER A 112 -1.17 -26.30 -26.94
CA SER A 112 -0.19 -27.31 -26.56
C SER A 112 0.20 -28.22 -27.73
N GLU A 113 -0.73 -28.52 -28.64
CA GLU A 113 -0.42 -29.25 -29.89
C GLU A 113 0.40 -28.38 -30.85
N LEU A 114 0.08 -27.09 -30.98
CA LEU A 114 0.90 -26.13 -31.73
C LEU A 114 2.32 -26.03 -31.18
N ALA A 115 2.47 -26.03 -29.85
CA ALA A 115 3.77 -26.03 -29.20
C ALA A 115 4.60 -27.28 -29.53
N ARG A 116 3.98 -28.46 -29.62
CA ARG A 116 4.68 -29.70 -30.05
C ARG A 116 5.13 -29.65 -31.51
N LEU A 117 4.33 -29.02 -32.37
CA LEU A 117 4.74 -28.76 -33.75
C LEU A 117 5.92 -27.79 -33.82
N ALA A 118 5.89 -26.73 -32.99
CA ALA A 118 7.00 -25.79 -32.86
C ALA A 118 8.27 -26.50 -32.40
N ASP A 119 8.20 -27.35 -31.37
CA ASP A 119 9.34 -28.14 -30.85
C ASP A 119 9.99 -29.00 -31.94
N SER A 120 9.17 -29.69 -32.73
CA SER A 120 9.62 -30.57 -33.82
C SER A 120 10.42 -29.83 -34.91
N ASN A 121 10.21 -28.53 -35.08
CA ASN A 121 10.86 -27.70 -36.11
C ASN A 121 11.67 -26.53 -35.54
N SER A 122 12.05 -26.61 -34.25
CA SER A 122 12.79 -25.57 -33.54
C SER A 122 12.13 -24.18 -33.62
N GLY A 123 10.80 -24.15 -33.78
CA GLY A 123 9.98 -22.96 -33.75
C GLY A 123 9.69 -22.51 -32.32
N CYS A 124 9.02 -21.36 -32.18
CA CYS A 124 8.64 -20.78 -30.90
C CYS A 124 7.21 -20.24 -30.97
N LEU A 125 6.35 -20.73 -30.09
CA LEU A 125 5.05 -20.17 -29.78
C LEU A 125 5.19 -19.22 -28.58
N MET A 126 4.94 -17.94 -28.78
CA MET A 126 5.02 -16.95 -27.71
C MET A 126 3.64 -16.44 -27.35
N LEU A 127 3.36 -16.35 -26.05
CA LEU A 127 2.10 -15.80 -25.52
C LEU A 127 2.41 -14.57 -24.68
N ILE A 128 1.77 -13.44 -24.95
CA ILE A 128 1.84 -12.23 -24.12
C ILE A 128 0.48 -12.05 -23.45
N THR A 129 0.41 -12.10 -22.13
CA THR A 129 -0.86 -11.97 -21.38
C THR A 129 -0.60 -11.41 -19.98
N ASP A 130 -1.60 -10.84 -19.34
CA ASP A 130 -1.56 -10.47 -17.91
C ASP A 130 -2.03 -11.59 -16.99
N THR A 131 -2.74 -12.59 -17.53
CA THR A 131 -3.27 -13.74 -16.78
C THR A 131 -2.23 -14.86 -16.62
N PRO A 132 -2.39 -15.74 -15.61
CA PRO A 132 -1.60 -16.97 -15.52
C PRO A 132 -1.77 -17.83 -16.78
N ILE A 133 -0.71 -18.53 -17.19
CA ILE A 133 -0.77 -19.48 -18.31
C ILE A 133 -0.94 -20.89 -17.75
N TRP A 134 -1.77 -21.70 -18.39
CA TRP A 134 -2.07 -23.07 -18.00
C TRP A 134 -0.79 -23.90 -17.84
N THR A 135 -0.68 -24.57 -16.69
CA THR A 135 0.52 -25.33 -16.32
C THR A 135 0.85 -26.46 -17.31
N GLY A 136 -0.14 -27.01 -18.01
CA GLY A 136 0.08 -28.01 -19.07
C GLY A 136 0.89 -27.45 -20.24
N LEU A 137 0.66 -26.19 -20.62
CA LEU A 137 1.39 -25.50 -21.68
C LEU A 137 2.78 -25.06 -21.20
N LEU A 138 2.88 -24.56 -19.96
CA LEU A 138 4.16 -24.13 -19.39
C LEU A 138 5.16 -25.28 -19.20
N ARG A 139 4.69 -26.53 -19.00
CA ARG A 139 5.56 -27.71 -18.98
C ARG A 139 6.32 -27.93 -20.29
N LEU A 140 5.89 -27.32 -21.39
CA LEU A 140 6.53 -27.39 -22.69
C LEU A 140 7.50 -26.22 -22.95
N GLY A 141 7.66 -25.27 -22.01
CA GLY A 141 8.52 -24.12 -22.28
C GLY A 141 8.91 -23.32 -21.04
N MET A 142 9.10 -22.01 -21.24
CA MET A 142 9.60 -21.10 -20.20
C MET A 142 8.63 -19.93 -20.03
N THR A 143 8.55 -19.43 -18.79
CA THR A 143 7.81 -18.19 -18.47
C THR A 143 8.79 -17.06 -18.20
N LEU A 144 8.47 -15.88 -18.72
CA LEU A 144 9.12 -14.63 -18.43
C LEU A 144 8.07 -13.69 -17.84
N GLN A 145 8.38 -13.02 -16.74
CA GLN A 145 7.52 -11.98 -16.18
C GLN A 145 8.18 -10.64 -16.45
N LEU A 146 7.46 -9.70 -17.06
CA LEU A 146 7.94 -8.33 -17.25
C LEU A 146 7.20 -7.42 -16.27
N ASP A 147 7.91 -6.96 -15.26
CA ASP A 147 7.35 -6.04 -14.26
C ASP A 147 7.19 -4.63 -14.80
N LEU A 148 6.56 -3.76 -14.01
CA LEU A 148 6.42 -2.34 -14.31
C LEU A 148 7.79 -1.64 -14.40
N PRO A 149 7.88 -0.47 -15.05
CA PRO A 149 9.15 0.21 -15.20
C PRO A 149 9.71 0.65 -13.84
N ASP A 150 11.01 0.43 -13.65
CA ASP A 150 11.73 0.90 -12.47
C ASP A 150 12.03 2.40 -12.54
N ALA A 151 12.71 2.94 -11.52
CA ALA A 151 13.04 4.36 -11.45
C ALA A 151 13.97 4.81 -12.60
N GLU A 152 14.89 3.97 -13.08
CA GLU A 152 15.84 4.34 -14.14
C GLU A 152 15.18 4.28 -15.53
N GLU A 153 14.31 3.29 -15.74
CA GLU A 153 13.47 3.16 -16.92
C GLU A 153 12.47 4.31 -16.99
N MET A 154 11.82 4.65 -15.88
CA MET A 154 10.94 5.83 -15.80
C MET A 154 11.72 7.12 -16.05
N TYR A 155 12.92 7.26 -15.48
CA TYR A 155 13.76 8.43 -15.74
C TYR A 155 14.09 8.57 -17.23
N THR A 156 14.44 7.47 -17.88
CA THR A 156 14.72 7.43 -19.33
C THR A 156 13.48 7.81 -20.13
N GLN A 157 12.31 7.28 -19.76
CA GLN A 157 11.04 7.58 -20.42
C GLN A 157 10.65 9.06 -20.28
N ILE A 158 10.72 9.60 -19.06
CA ILE A 158 10.41 11.01 -18.79
C ILE A 158 11.38 11.91 -19.56
N THR A 159 12.68 11.58 -19.55
CA THR A 159 13.70 12.35 -20.25
C THR A 159 13.45 12.35 -21.77
N SER A 160 13.14 11.18 -22.35
CA SER A 160 12.77 11.08 -23.77
C SER A 160 11.53 11.93 -24.09
N PHE A 161 10.47 11.79 -23.29
CA PHE A 161 9.23 12.53 -23.49
C PHE A 161 9.42 14.05 -23.39
N LEU A 162 10.14 14.53 -22.38
CA LEU A 162 10.43 15.96 -22.21
C LEU A 162 11.36 16.48 -23.31
N GLY A 163 12.31 15.66 -23.78
CA GLY A 163 13.18 15.97 -24.91
C GLY A 163 12.40 16.31 -26.19
N ASP A 164 11.37 15.52 -26.50
CA ASP A 164 10.49 15.74 -27.66
C ASP A 164 9.69 17.06 -27.55
N HIS A 165 9.55 17.62 -26.35
CA HIS A 165 8.75 18.82 -26.06
C HIS A 165 9.60 20.06 -25.69
N HIS A 166 10.93 19.95 -25.64
CA HIS A 166 11.84 20.99 -25.19
C HIS A 166 11.81 22.27 -26.06
N GLY A 167 11.24 22.19 -27.26
CA GLY A 167 11.00 23.33 -28.17
C GLY A 167 9.55 23.81 -28.26
N VAL A 168 8.61 23.11 -27.60
CA VAL A 168 7.16 23.39 -27.68
C VAL A 168 6.68 24.11 -26.42
N VAL A 169 7.21 23.72 -25.26
CA VAL A 169 6.88 24.32 -23.96
C VAL A 169 8.16 24.62 -23.17
N PRO A 170 8.19 25.68 -22.35
CA PRO A 170 9.27 25.91 -21.41
C PRO A 170 9.28 24.82 -20.32
N ILE A 171 10.47 24.25 -20.07
CA ILE A 171 10.70 23.17 -19.10
C ILE A 171 11.71 23.64 -18.04
N GLU A 172 11.29 23.69 -16.78
CA GLU A 172 12.12 24.12 -15.64
C GLU A 172 12.71 22.94 -14.84
N TRP A 173 12.31 21.71 -15.17
CA TRP A 173 12.77 20.52 -14.45
C TRP A 173 14.27 20.30 -14.65
N THR A 174 14.96 20.17 -13.53
CA THR A 174 16.37 19.76 -13.50
C THR A 174 16.50 18.25 -13.53
N GLU A 175 17.73 17.74 -13.67
CA GLU A 175 17.99 16.29 -13.56
C GLU A 175 17.45 15.71 -12.23
N GLN A 176 17.59 16.45 -11.12
CA GLN A 176 17.08 16.03 -9.82
C GLN A 176 15.56 15.97 -9.79
N ASP A 177 14.88 16.95 -10.41
CA ASP A 177 13.41 16.97 -10.49
C ASP A 177 12.90 15.79 -11.32
N THR A 178 13.56 15.49 -12.44
CA THR A 178 13.23 14.34 -13.30
C THR A 178 13.45 13.00 -12.60
N ARG A 179 14.56 12.84 -11.85
CA ARG A 179 14.77 11.64 -11.03
C ARG A 179 13.70 11.47 -9.96
N ARG A 180 13.32 12.57 -9.30
CA ARG A 180 12.25 12.56 -8.29
C ARG A 180 10.89 12.23 -8.90
N ALA A 181 10.59 12.76 -10.08
CA ALA A 181 9.41 12.38 -10.85
C ALA A 181 9.41 10.90 -11.21
N ALA A 182 10.56 10.34 -11.61
CA ALA A 182 10.72 8.93 -11.91
C ALA A 182 10.45 8.05 -10.68
N GLU A 183 11.01 8.42 -9.52
CA GLU A 183 10.74 7.75 -8.24
C GLU A 183 9.24 7.76 -7.88
N PHE A 184 8.54 8.87 -8.13
CA PHE A 184 7.10 8.95 -7.90
C PHE A 184 6.28 8.08 -8.86
N LEU A 185 6.75 7.92 -10.10
CA LEU A 185 6.07 7.13 -11.13
C LEU A 185 6.44 5.64 -11.10
N VAL A 186 7.34 5.19 -10.22
CA VAL A 186 7.55 3.76 -9.97
C VAL A 186 6.21 3.10 -9.62
N GLY A 187 5.93 1.96 -10.24
CA GLY A 187 4.67 1.22 -10.04
C GLY A 187 3.48 1.72 -10.88
N VAL A 188 3.70 2.66 -11.79
CA VAL A 188 2.77 3.11 -12.84
C VAL A 188 3.17 2.47 -14.18
N THR A 189 2.23 2.25 -15.10
CA THR A 189 2.59 1.78 -16.45
C THR A 189 3.25 2.87 -17.30
N GLU A 190 4.02 2.49 -18.32
CA GLU A 190 4.64 3.45 -19.25
C GLU A 190 3.59 4.31 -19.96
N ALA A 191 2.46 3.71 -20.36
CA ALA A 191 1.37 4.41 -21.00
C ALA A 191 0.71 5.43 -20.07
N GLU A 192 0.49 5.07 -18.81
CA GLU A 192 -0.03 5.98 -17.79
C GLU A 192 0.96 7.13 -17.51
N ALA A 193 2.26 6.83 -17.37
CA ALA A 193 3.29 7.84 -17.17
C ALA A 193 3.29 8.87 -18.32
N VAL A 194 3.25 8.42 -19.58
CA VAL A 194 3.15 9.29 -20.75
C VAL A 194 1.90 10.16 -20.71
N ASN A 195 0.74 9.58 -20.38
CA ASN A 195 -0.50 10.34 -20.25
C ASN A 195 -0.40 11.41 -19.16
N LEU A 196 0.21 11.11 -18.01
CA LEU A 196 0.42 12.07 -16.93
C LEU A 196 1.33 13.22 -17.35
N LEU A 197 2.46 12.91 -17.99
CA LEU A 197 3.37 13.93 -18.50
C LEU A 197 2.70 14.81 -19.56
N ALA A 198 1.89 14.21 -20.45
CA ALA A 198 1.10 14.95 -21.42
C ALA A 198 0.13 15.93 -20.77
N THR A 199 -0.49 15.58 -19.63
CA THR A 199 -1.35 16.53 -18.89
C THR A 199 -0.57 17.72 -18.31
N ILE A 200 0.69 17.54 -17.93
CA ILE A 200 1.56 18.63 -17.44
C ILE A 200 1.94 19.53 -18.61
N VAL A 201 2.42 18.96 -19.72
CA VAL A 201 2.79 19.70 -20.93
C VAL A 201 1.60 20.48 -21.50
N ALA A 202 0.39 19.93 -21.45
CA ALA A 202 -0.83 20.60 -21.92
C ALA A 202 -1.15 21.91 -21.21
N LYS A 203 -0.57 22.17 -20.02
CA LYS A 203 -0.69 23.47 -19.33
C LYS A 203 0.11 24.60 -20.00
N GLY A 204 0.99 24.26 -20.93
CA GLY A 204 1.84 25.21 -21.64
C GLY A 204 3.17 25.52 -20.95
N SER A 205 3.47 24.92 -19.80
CA SER A 205 4.78 25.03 -19.14
C SER A 205 4.98 23.87 -18.15
N VAL A 206 6.19 23.35 -18.04
CA VAL A 206 6.56 22.33 -17.04
C VAL A 206 7.35 23.00 -15.92
N LYS A 207 6.71 23.23 -14.77
CA LYS A 207 7.31 23.92 -13.61
C LYS A 207 7.80 22.94 -12.55
N ARG A 208 8.74 23.34 -11.69
CA ARG A 208 9.22 22.48 -10.59
C ARG A 208 8.13 21.97 -9.66
N GLU A 209 7.09 22.77 -9.42
CA GLU A 209 5.94 22.37 -8.58
C GLU A 209 5.10 21.23 -9.17
N ASP A 210 5.15 21.01 -10.49
CA ASP A 210 4.38 19.97 -11.17
C ASP A 210 4.87 18.55 -10.82
N VAL A 211 6.08 18.39 -10.28
CA VAL A 211 6.58 17.09 -9.78
C VAL A 211 5.61 16.53 -8.73
N HIS A 212 5.04 17.38 -7.88
CA HIS A 212 4.07 16.97 -6.86
C HIS A 212 2.71 16.57 -7.45
N LEU A 213 2.40 16.98 -8.68
CA LEU A 213 1.18 16.56 -9.35
C LEU A 213 1.27 15.12 -9.84
N LEU A 214 2.46 14.65 -10.22
CA LEU A 214 2.66 13.23 -10.55
C LEU A 214 2.42 12.35 -9.33
N ALA A 215 2.95 12.73 -8.17
CA ALA A 215 2.66 12.06 -6.90
C ALA A 215 1.15 12.04 -6.63
N ARG A 216 0.44 13.14 -6.94
CA ARG A 216 -1.03 13.22 -6.80
C ARG A 216 -1.82 12.48 -7.86
N ALA A 217 -1.26 12.20 -9.03
CA ALA A 217 -2.00 11.63 -10.14
C ALA A 217 -2.03 10.10 -10.09
N LYS A 218 -0.97 9.50 -9.54
CA LYS A 218 -0.93 8.10 -9.09
C LYS A 218 -2.17 7.75 -8.27
N ASP A 219 -2.59 8.68 -7.43
CA ASP A 219 -3.75 8.55 -6.58
C ASP A 219 -5.10 8.38 -7.29
N ARG A 220 -5.25 8.89 -8.51
CA ARG A 220 -6.47 8.70 -9.33
C ARG A 220 -6.48 7.34 -10.03
N ILE A 221 -5.31 6.82 -10.37
CA ILE A 221 -5.16 5.54 -11.07
C ILE A 221 -5.52 4.38 -10.13
N PHE A 222 -5.17 4.49 -8.84
CA PHE A 222 -5.30 3.40 -7.87
C PHE A 222 -6.43 3.56 -6.85
N GLY A 223 -7.27 4.58 -6.99
CA GLY A 223 -8.21 5.02 -5.94
C GLY A 223 -9.32 4.02 -5.56
N ASP A 224 -9.67 3.08 -6.44
CA ASP A 224 -10.79 2.13 -6.26
C ASP A 224 -10.39 0.65 -6.43
N LEU A 225 -9.09 0.34 -6.49
CA LEU A 225 -8.62 -1.03 -6.71
C LEU A 225 -8.51 -1.82 -5.39
N ALA A 226 -9.09 -3.02 -5.38
CA ALA A 226 -8.84 -4.10 -4.41
C ALA A 226 -9.14 -3.80 -2.92
N GLY A 227 -10.02 -2.86 -2.59
CA GLY A 227 -10.38 -2.57 -1.19
C GLY A 227 -9.42 -1.62 -0.46
N LEU A 228 -8.56 -0.93 -1.22
CA LEU A 228 -7.84 0.26 -0.79
C LEU A 228 -8.70 1.49 -1.10
N GLU A 229 -8.96 2.31 -0.10
CA GLU A 229 -9.63 3.60 -0.26
C GLU A 229 -8.62 4.72 -0.04
N ARG A 230 -8.56 5.69 -0.96
CA ARG A 230 -7.79 6.90 -0.72
C ARG A 230 -8.48 7.81 0.30
N VAL A 231 -7.76 8.18 1.36
CA VAL A 231 -8.28 9.11 2.37
C VAL A 231 -7.81 10.53 2.07
N GLN A 232 -8.76 11.45 1.89
CA GLN A 232 -8.45 12.87 1.79
C GLN A 232 -8.19 13.47 3.18
N VAL A 233 -6.96 13.91 3.42
CA VAL A 233 -6.59 14.56 4.69
C VAL A 233 -6.96 16.03 4.65
N LYS A 234 -7.98 16.40 5.44
CA LYS A 234 -8.42 17.79 5.62
C LYS A 234 -7.36 18.56 6.41
N GLU A 235 -7.30 19.89 6.26
CA GLU A 235 -6.35 20.72 7.05
C GLU A 235 -6.54 20.57 8.56
N ALA A 236 -7.79 20.42 9.00
CA ALA A 236 -8.11 20.14 10.39
C ALA A 236 -7.52 18.80 10.88
N ASP A 237 -7.33 17.81 10.02
CA ASP A 237 -6.86 16.50 10.43
C ASP A 237 -5.32 16.42 10.49
N ARG A 238 -4.61 17.52 10.19
CA ARG A 238 -3.14 17.60 10.20
C ARG A 238 -2.54 17.83 11.58
N GLN A 239 -3.31 18.34 12.53
CA GLN A 239 -2.84 18.66 13.87
C GLN A 239 -3.36 17.65 14.88
N ILE A 240 -2.44 17.17 15.71
CA ILE A 240 -2.71 16.26 16.83
C ILE A 240 -2.11 16.89 18.07
N GLY A 241 -2.93 17.11 19.09
CA GLY A 241 -2.48 17.50 20.41
C GLY A 241 -1.97 16.29 21.19
N GLY A 242 -0.89 16.46 21.95
CA GLY A 242 -0.26 15.41 22.74
C GLY A 242 0.55 14.41 21.92
N LEU A 243 0.65 13.18 22.45
CA LEU A 243 1.40 12.06 21.84
C LEU A 243 2.87 12.40 21.56
N ALA A 244 3.51 13.12 22.48
CA ALA A 244 4.85 13.68 22.30
C ALA A 244 5.92 12.63 21.95
N THR A 245 5.87 11.47 22.60
CA THR A 245 6.82 10.37 22.37
C THR A 245 6.65 9.77 20.97
N LEU A 246 5.40 9.52 20.56
CA LEU A 246 5.09 9.05 19.20
C LEU A 246 5.56 10.05 18.14
N ARG A 247 5.25 11.35 18.32
CA ARG A 247 5.65 12.41 17.38
C ARG A 247 7.17 12.53 17.27
N ALA A 248 7.89 12.45 18.40
CA ALA A 248 9.36 12.48 18.39
C ALA A 248 9.96 11.28 17.64
N TRP A 249 9.42 10.09 17.85
CA TRP A 249 9.85 8.89 17.15
C TRP A 249 9.57 8.95 15.64
N LEU A 250 8.40 9.44 15.25
CA LEU A 250 8.01 9.59 13.84
C LEU A 250 8.92 10.58 13.09
N ARG A 251 9.34 11.68 13.72
CA ARG A 251 10.29 12.62 13.11
C ARG A 251 11.61 11.96 12.74
N ASN A 252 12.15 11.13 13.63
CA ASN A 252 13.39 10.39 13.36
C ASN A 252 13.20 9.36 12.23
N LYS A 253 12.04 8.68 12.19
CA LYS A 253 11.75 7.69 11.14
C LYS A 253 11.53 8.31 9.77
N ARG A 254 10.99 9.52 9.71
CA ARG A 254 10.86 10.28 8.46
C ARG A 254 12.21 10.48 7.78
N GLU A 255 13.24 10.87 8.53
CA GLU A 255 14.60 11.05 7.98
C GLU A 255 15.13 9.76 7.35
N LEU A 256 14.88 8.61 8.00
CA LEU A 256 15.27 7.31 7.47
C LEU A 256 14.48 6.93 6.21
N LEU A 257 13.18 7.26 6.15
CA LEU A 257 12.33 7.00 4.98
C LEU A 257 12.77 7.82 3.75
N GLU A 258 13.22 9.05 3.96
CA GLU A 258 13.70 9.96 2.90
C GLU A 258 15.15 9.63 2.45
N SER A 259 15.90 8.88 3.24
CA SER A 259 17.30 8.54 2.95
C SER A 259 17.48 7.54 1.80
N ASP A 260 18.61 7.63 1.10
CA ASP A 260 19.01 6.62 0.11
C ASP A 260 19.62 5.41 0.82
N LEU A 261 18.82 4.34 0.92
CA LEU A 261 19.23 3.08 1.56
C LEU A 261 19.93 2.11 0.60
N ARG A 262 20.15 2.48 -0.68
CA ARG A 262 20.81 1.59 -1.65
C ARG A 262 22.22 1.22 -1.22
N GLY A 263 22.55 -0.07 -1.26
CA GLY A 263 23.85 -0.58 -0.83
C GLY A 263 24.05 -0.59 0.69
N THR A 264 23.06 -0.15 1.47
CA THR A 264 23.04 -0.33 2.93
C THR A 264 22.33 -1.64 3.27
N GLY A 265 22.72 -2.32 4.36
CA GLY A 265 21.97 -3.47 4.88
C GLY A 265 20.71 -3.08 5.66
N LEU A 266 20.28 -1.82 5.56
CA LEU A 266 19.16 -1.25 6.30
C LEU A 266 17.88 -1.32 5.47
N ARG A 267 16.73 -1.42 6.15
CA ARG A 267 15.40 -1.43 5.53
C ARG A 267 14.67 -0.13 5.83
N PRO A 268 13.75 0.32 4.95
CA PRO A 268 12.89 1.45 5.24
C PRO A 268 12.00 1.18 6.47
N PRO A 269 11.54 2.23 7.18
CA PRO A 269 10.54 2.10 8.25
C PRO A 269 9.29 1.40 7.73
N ARG A 270 8.81 0.40 8.48
CA ARG A 270 7.68 -0.46 8.09
C ARG A 270 6.36 0.00 8.63
N GLY A 271 6.35 0.48 9.87
CA GLY A 271 5.09 0.87 10.47
C GLY A 271 5.06 0.87 11.98
N VAL A 272 3.91 1.31 12.47
CA VAL A 272 3.58 1.44 13.88
C VAL A 272 2.23 0.80 14.17
N LEU A 273 2.15 0.09 15.29
CA LEU A 273 0.88 -0.40 15.84
C LEU A 273 0.48 0.49 17.01
N LEU A 274 -0.66 1.18 16.88
CA LEU A 274 -1.24 2.06 17.89
C LEU A 274 -2.35 1.32 18.62
N VAL A 275 -2.11 0.97 19.88
CA VAL A 275 -3.06 0.25 20.72
C VAL A 275 -3.47 1.15 21.87
N GLY A 276 -4.74 1.18 22.26
CA GLY A 276 -5.10 1.92 23.46
C GLY A 276 -6.54 2.37 23.54
N VAL A 277 -6.80 3.30 24.44
CA VAL A 277 -8.15 3.71 24.81
C VAL A 277 -8.87 4.32 23.59
N PRO A 278 -10.13 3.91 23.29
CA PRO A 278 -10.87 4.48 22.17
C PRO A 278 -11.06 6.00 22.33
N GLY A 279 -11.11 6.73 21.23
CA GLY A 279 -11.27 8.19 21.24
C GLY A 279 -10.01 8.99 21.62
N CYS A 280 -8.84 8.36 21.80
CA CYS A 280 -7.59 9.06 22.15
C CYS A 280 -6.68 9.38 20.94
N GLY A 281 -7.23 9.54 19.74
CA GLY A 281 -6.48 10.05 18.58
C GLY A 281 -5.67 9.02 17.77
N LYS A 282 -5.88 7.71 17.97
CA LYS A 282 -5.20 6.64 17.20
C LYS A 282 -5.42 6.76 15.68
N SER A 283 -6.67 6.84 15.24
CA SER A 283 -7.02 6.96 13.82
C SER A 283 -6.61 8.32 13.23
N LEU A 284 -6.68 9.40 14.04
CA LEU A 284 -6.20 10.72 13.66
C LEU A 284 -4.69 10.73 13.42
N SER A 285 -3.94 9.91 14.17
CA SER A 285 -2.48 9.75 14.02
C SER A 285 -2.07 9.37 12.61
N ALA A 286 -2.79 8.45 11.95
CA ALA A 286 -2.50 8.08 10.56
C ALA A 286 -2.62 9.27 9.60
N LYS A 287 -3.65 10.11 9.78
CA LYS A 287 -3.88 11.31 8.96
C LYS A 287 -2.80 12.36 9.15
N ALA A 288 -2.40 12.62 10.39
CA ALA A 288 -1.35 13.59 10.66
C ALA A 288 0.02 13.10 10.20
N ILE A 289 0.35 11.81 10.35
CA ILE A 289 1.58 11.22 9.81
C ILE A 289 1.66 11.44 8.30
N SER A 290 0.60 11.09 7.57
CA SER A 290 0.53 11.32 6.12
C SER A 290 0.72 12.80 5.76
N ALA A 291 0.07 13.71 6.50
CA ALA A 291 0.19 15.14 6.25
C ALA A 291 1.60 15.68 6.56
N GLU A 292 2.20 15.27 7.67
CA GLU A 292 3.53 15.70 8.12
C GLU A 292 4.62 15.19 7.19
N TRP A 293 4.49 13.94 6.72
CA TRP A 293 5.43 13.31 5.80
C TRP A 293 5.14 13.65 4.33
N GLN A 294 4.03 14.35 4.06
CA GLN A 294 3.57 14.71 2.71
C GLN A 294 3.39 13.50 1.78
N LEU A 295 2.96 12.38 2.35
CA LEU A 295 2.72 11.13 1.62
C LEU A 295 1.23 10.87 1.44
N PRO A 296 0.80 10.21 0.36
CA PRO A 296 -0.60 9.82 0.18
C PRO A 296 -1.05 8.84 1.27
N LEU A 297 -2.30 8.97 1.71
CA LEU A 297 -2.92 8.10 2.71
C LEU A 297 -3.92 7.15 2.06
N TYR A 298 -3.73 5.86 2.27
CA TYR A 298 -4.65 4.82 1.84
C TYR A 298 -5.17 4.06 3.05
N ARG A 299 -6.48 3.82 3.10
CA ARG A 299 -7.13 2.98 4.10
C ARG A 299 -7.37 1.61 3.51
N LEU A 300 -6.86 0.57 4.17
CA LEU A 300 -7.16 -0.82 3.85
C LEU A 300 -8.26 -1.32 4.77
N ASP A 301 -9.42 -1.63 4.18
CA ASP A 301 -10.54 -2.20 4.94
C ASP A 301 -10.40 -3.73 5.03
N LEU A 302 -9.63 -4.19 6.02
CA LEU A 302 -9.43 -5.63 6.24
C LEU A 302 -10.74 -6.36 6.53
N ALA A 303 -11.68 -5.75 7.24
CA ALA A 303 -12.97 -6.38 7.54
C ALA A 303 -13.79 -6.63 6.27
N SER A 304 -13.79 -5.68 5.33
CA SER A 304 -14.45 -5.81 4.03
C SER A 304 -13.84 -6.91 3.16
N ILE A 305 -12.50 -7.04 3.17
CA ILE A 305 -11.78 -8.07 2.41
C ILE A 305 -12.10 -9.48 2.94
N LEU A 306 -12.28 -9.60 4.25
CA LEU A 306 -12.53 -10.88 4.94
C LEU A 306 -14.02 -11.29 4.93
N GLY A 307 -14.94 -10.33 4.84
CA GLY A 307 -16.38 -10.57 4.99
C GLY A 307 -17.14 -11.04 3.74
N LYS A 308 -16.52 -11.07 2.54
CA LYS A 308 -17.22 -11.37 1.27
C LYS A 308 -16.56 -12.51 0.49
N TYR A 309 -17.20 -13.68 0.54
CA TYR A 309 -16.96 -14.92 -0.24
C TYR A 309 -15.67 -15.68 0.09
N VAL A 310 -15.85 -16.82 0.76
CA VAL A 310 -14.81 -17.81 1.08
C VAL A 310 -14.22 -18.36 -0.23
N GLY A 311 -13.06 -17.83 -0.64
CA GLY A 311 -12.31 -18.27 -1.84
C GLY A 311 -11.59 -17.14 -2.57
N GLU A 312 -12.19 -15.95 -2.70
CA GLU A 312 -11.61 -14.80 -3.41
C GLU A 312 -10.83 -13.84 -2.51
N SER A 313 -11.00 -13.92 -1.18
CA SER A 313 -10.39 -13.00 -0.22
C SER A 313 -8.85 -13.04 -0.19
N GLU A 314 -8.23 -14.22 -0.41
CA GLU A 314 -6.76 -14.35 -0.47
C GLU A 314 -6.17 -13.61 -1.68
N GLY A 315 -6.81 -13.75 -2.85
CA GLY A 315 -6.45 -13.01 -4.06
C GLY A 315 -6.61 -11.50 -3.86
N ARG A 316 -7.75 -11.06 -3.31
CA ARG A 316 -8.00 -9.62 -3.09
C ARG A 316 -7.03 -8.99 -2.10
N LEU A 317 -6.70 -9.67 -0.99
CA LEU A 317 -5.69 -9.17 -0.06
C LEU A 317 -4.32 -9.11 -0.73
N LYS A 318 -3.97 -10.12 -1.54
CA LYS A 318 -2.73 -10.12 -2.32
C LYS A 318 -2.68 -8.91 -3.26
N ASP A 319 -3.71 -8.72 -4.06
CA ASP A 319 -3.80 -7.65 -5.05
C ASP A 319 -3.79 -6.28 -4.37
N ALA A 320 -4.42 -6.14 -3.20
CA ALA A 320 -4.37 -4.93 -2.39
C ALA A 320 -2.94 -4.63 -1.93
N LEU A 321 -2.26 -5.60 -1.31
CA LEU A 321 -0.90 -5.42 -0.80
C LEU A 321 0.12 -5.18 -1.94
N GLU A 322 0.00 -5.89 -3.06
CA GLU A 322 0.77 -5.61 -4.28
C GLU A 322 0.48 -4.20 -4.82
N THR A 323 -0.77 -3.74 -4.72
CA THR A 323 -1.12 -2.35 -5.05
C THR A 323 -0.45 -1.38 -4.08
N VAL A 324 -0.38 -1.67 -2.78
CA VAL A 324 0.37 -0.84 -1.81
C VAL A 324 1.84 -0.74 -2.19
N ASP A 325 2.48 -1.84 -2.57
CA ASP A 325 3.88 -1.85 -3.00
C ASP A 325 4.09 -1.04 -4.28
N ARG A 326 3.16 -1.15 -5.24
CA ARG A 326 3.17 -0.31 -6.46
C ARG A 326 2.96 1.16 -6.12
N ILE A 327 2.09 1.49 -5.16
CA ILE A 327 1.74 2.88 -4.89
C ILE A 327 2.73 3.63 -3.99
N SER A 328 3.63 2.90 -3.34
CA SER A 328 4.72 3.44 -2.52
C SER A 328 5.50 4.57 -3.26
N PRO A 329 6.01 5.59 -2.53
CA PRO A 329 5.95 5.79 -1.08
C PRO A 329 4.59 6.30 -0.60
N CYS A 330 4.02 5.69 0.44
CA CYS A 330 2.70 6.02 0.96
C CYS A 330 2.54 5.67 2.44
N VAL A 331 1.48 6.16 3.07
CA VAL A 331 1.02 5.70 4.39
C VAL A 331 -0.17 4.76 4.19
N LEU A 332 -0.04 3.53 4.70
CA LEU A 332 -1.12 2.55 4.72
C LEU A 332 -1.78 2.53 6.09
N TRP A 333 -3.02 3.01 6.19
CA TRP A 333 -3.81 2.98 7.40
C TRP A 333 -4.71 1.75 7.46
N ILE A 334 -4.58 0.99 8.53
CA ILE A 334 -5.44 -0.14 8.85
C ILE A 334 -6.16 0.19 10.15
N ASP A 335 -7.43 0.59 10.04
CA ASP A 335 -8.21 0.97 11.22
C ASP A 335 -8.85 -0.26 11.87
N GLU A 336 -8.81 -0.30 13.21
CA GLU A 336 -9.41 -1.35 14.01
C GLU A 336 -9.04 -2.73 13.48
N ILE A 337 -7.73 -2.97 13.36
CA ILE A 337 -7.17 -4.18 12.76
C ILE A 337 -7.72 -5.44 13.42
N GLU A 338 -8.08 -5.37 14.70
CA GLU A 338 -8.74 -6.42 15.44
C GLU A 338 -10.11 -6.84 14.88
N LYS A 339 -10.86 -5.95 14.22
CA LYS A 339 -12.15 -6.30 13.59
C LYS A 339 -11.97 -7.17 12.37
N GLY A 340 -10.89 -6.94 11.61
CA GLY A 340 -10.48 -7.83 10.54
C GLY A 340 -9.94 -9.15 11.08
N LEU A 341 -9.15 -9.10 12.14
CA LEU A 341 -8.45 -10.30 12.65
C LEU A 341 -9.27 -11.11 13.67
N ALA A 342 -10.42 -10.59 14.13
CA ALA A 342 -11.33 -11.27 15.03
C ALA A 342 -11.96 -12.49 14.35
N GLY A 343 -11.97 -13.63 15.04
CA GLY A 343 -12.48 -14.90 14.49
C GLY A 343 -11.41 -15.95 14.21
N GLN A 344 -10.32 -15.99 14.99
CA GLN A 344 -9.36 -17.10 15.02
C GLN A 344 -10.02 -18.48 15.27
N ASN A 345 -11.26 -18.50 15.77
CA ASN A 345 -12.05 -19.71 16.01
C ASN A 345 -12.84 -20.19 14.78
N ASP A 346 -12.62 -19.60 13.60
CA ASP A 346 -13.26 -20.09 12.38
C ASP A 346 -12.69 -21.47 11.99
N SER A 347 -13.58 -22.46 11.87
CA SER A 347 -13.25 -23.88 11.69
C SER A 347 -12.53 -24.20 10.38
N THR A 348 -12.46 -23.22 9.46
CA THR A 348 -11.93 -23.35 8.09
C THR A 348 -10.47 -22.91 7.93
N GLY A 349 -9.89 -22.21 8.93
CA GLY A 349 -8.50 -21.75 8.91
C GLY A 349 -8.15 -20.71 7.83
N VAL A 350 -9.13 -20.16 7.13
CA VAL A 350 -8.95 -19.15 6.06
C VAL A 350 -8.45 -17.82 6.63
N ASN A 351 -9.07 -17.34 7.71
CA ASN A 351 -8.65 -16.10 8.38
C ASN A 351 -7.17 -16.17 8.82
N ARG A 352 -6.74 -17.31 9.38
CA ARG A 352 -5.35 -17.49 9.83
C ARG A 352 -4.35 -17.42 8.67
N ARG A 353 -4.69 -17.93 7.49
CA ARG A 353 -3.85 -17.83 6.28
C ARG A 353 -3.73 -16.39 5.79
N LEU A 354 -4.84 -15.65 5.80
CA LEU A 354 -4.86 -14.23 5.42
C LEU A 354 -4.03 -13.36 6.37
N VAL A 355 -4.16 -13.60 7.69
CA VAL A 355 -3.29 -12.94 8.67
C VAL A 355 -1.82 -13.30 8.40
N GLY A 356 -1.52 -14.57 8.13
CA GLY A 356 -0.17 -15.02 7.78
C GLY A 356 0.39 -14.31 6.55
N GLN A 357 -0.43 -14.13 5.51
CA GLN A 357 -0.05 -13.43 4.29
C GLN A 357 0.22 -11.95 4.52
N PHE A 358 -0.64 -11.24 5.27
CA PHE A 358 -0.42 -9.85 5.63
C PHE A 358 0.87 -9.66 6.44
N LEU A 359 1.09 -10.54 7.43
CA LEU A 359 2.30 -10.52 8.26
C LEU A 359 3.56 -10.83 7.46
N PHE A 360 3.48 -11.78 6.54
CA PHE A 360 4.58 -12.10 5.62
C PHE A 360 4.90 -10.92 4.73
N TRP A 361 3.89 -10.27 4.14
CA TRP A 361 4.08 -9.06 3.35
C TRP A 361 4.72 -7.93 4.16
N LEU A 362 4.24 -7.68 5.39
CA LEU A 362 4.85 -6.69 6.29
C LEU A 362 6.32 -7.03 6.62
N GLN A 363 6.69 -8.32 6.58
CA GLN A 363 8.04 -8.79 6.86
C GLN A 363 8.97 -8.82 5.64
N GLU A 364 8.45 -9.03 4.44
CA GLU A 364 9.26 -9.20 3.23
C GLU A 364 9.21 -7.99 2.30
N SER A 365 8.22 -7.12 2.43
CA SER A 365 8.14 -5.93 1.58
C SER A 365 9.35 -5.03 1.84
N ASP A 366 9.98 -4.65 0.72
CA ASP A 366 11.02 -3.64 0.63
C ASP A 366 10.47 -2.30 0.08
N SER A 367 9.15 -2.19 -0.07
CA SER A 367 8.50 -0.94 -0.46
C SER A 367 8.65 0.12 0.65
N ARG A 368 8.63 1.40 0.26
CA ARG A 368 8.64 2.54 1.18
C ARG A 368 7.23 2.87 1.67
N SER A 369 6.42 1.83 1.94
CA SER A 369 5.10 1.97 2.51
C SER A 369 5.19 1.94 4.04
N PHE A 370 4.59 2.93 4.70
CA PHE A 370 4.57 3.01 6.16
C PHE A 370 3.19 2.64 6.70
N VAL A 371 3.11 1.52 7.40
CA VAL A 371 1.85 0.98 7.91
C VAL A 371 1.50 1.59 9.27
N VAL A 372 0.32 2.20 9.38
CA VAL A 372 -0.26 2.65 10.65
C VAL A 372 -1.47 1.78 10.95
N ALA A 373 -1.30 0.83 11.87
CA ALA A 373 -2.39 -0.01 12.32
C ALA A 373 -2.94 0.49 13.65
N THR A 374 -4.26 0.54 13.82
CA THR A 374 -4.89 0.92 15.09
C THR A 374 -5.63 -0.28 15.70
N ALA A 375 -5.66 -0.35 17.03
CA ALA A 375 -6.46 -1.33 17.74
C ALA A 375 -7.07 -0.80 19.04
N ASN A 376 -8.33 -1.18 19.30
CA ASN A 376 -9.07 -0.86 20.53
C ASN A 376 -9.22 -2.07 21.47
N ASP A 377 -9.13 -3.30 20.97
CA ASP A 377 -9.12 -4.52 21.79
C ASP A 377 -7.89 -5.36 21.46
N VAL A 378 -7.05 -5.58 22.48
CA VAL A 378 -5.80 -6.34 22.32
C VAL A 378 -6.04 -7.84 22.38
N ARG A 379 -7.09 -8.28 23.07
CA ARG A 379 -7.33 -9.72 23.33
C ARG A 379 -7.69 -10.49 22.06
N SER A 380 -8.26 -9.79 21.10
CA SER A 380 -8.60 -10.28 19.76
C SER A 380 -7.42 -10.28 18.79
N LEU A 381 -6.30 -9.65 19.14
CA LEU A 381 -5.14 -9.58 18.26
C LEU A 381 -4.29 -10.86 18.34
N PRO A 382 -3.84 -11.40 17.19
CA PRO A 382 -2.88 -12.49 17.16
C PRO A 382 -1.57 -12.09 17.85
N PRO A 383 -1.03 -12.91 18.79
CA PRO A 383 0.21 -12.62 19.49
C PRO A 383 1.40 -12.36 18.56
N GLU A 384 1.34 -12.91 17.34
CA GLU A 384 2.38 -12.76 16.36
C GLU A 384 2.57 -11.28 15.95
N LEU A 385 1.53 -10.42 15.98
CA LEU A 385 1.66 -8.99 15.66
C LEU A 385 2.64 -8.25 16.59
N PHE A 386 2.79 -8.71 17.83
CA PHE A 386 3.65 -8.07 18.83
C PHE A 386 5.12 -8.49 18.74
N ARG A 387 5.49 -9.35 17.78
CA ARG A 387 6.89 -9.76 17.60
C ARG A 387 7.68 -8.64 16.94
N LYS A 388 8.86 -8.34 17.51
CA LYS A 388 9.83 -7.40 16.94
C LYS A 388 10.19 -7.78 15.50
N GLY A 389 10.26 -6.79 14.62
CA GLY A 389 10.57 -6.96 13.18
C GLY A 389 9.35 -6.99 12.25
N ARG A 390 8.14 -6.79 12.78
CA ARG A 390 6.89 -6.65 12.00
C ARG A 390 6.48 -5.19 11.93
N PHE A 391 6.08 -4.66 13.07
CA PHE A 391 6.08 -3.22 13.29
C PHE A 391 7.43 -2.81 13.86
N ASP A 392 7.86 -1.59 13.52
CA ASP A 392 9.08 -1.01 14.09
C ASP A 392 8.89 -0.70 15.57
N GLU A 393 7.67 -0.28 15.94
CA GLU A 393 7.32 0.04 17.32
C GLU A 393 5.83 -0.19 17.61
N LEU A 394 5.55 -0.51 18.87
CA LEU A 394 4.23 -0.67 19.44
C LEU A 394 3.99 0.44 20.46
N PHE A 395 3.07 1.36 20.15
CA PHE A 395 2.73 2.44 21.07
C PHE A 395 1.39 2.20 21.76
N PHE A 396 1.39 2.44 23.07
CA PHE A 396 0.19 2.52 23.87
C PHE A 396 -0.32 3.95 23.97
N VAL A 397 -1.55 4.17 23.51
CA VAL A 397 -2.25 5.45 23.56
C VAL A 397 -3.20 5.43 24.76
N ASP A 398 -2.75 6.01 25.87
CA ASP A 398 -3.55 6.17 27.09
C ASP A 398 -4.47 7.40 27.01
N LEU A 399 -5.28 7.59 28.06
CA LEU A 399 -5.96 8.85 28.33
C LEU A 399 -4.94 10.02 28.40
N PRO A 400 -5.30 11.19 27.86
CA PRO A 400 -4.41 12.35 27.83
C PRO A 400 -4.08 12.84 29.24
N ASP A 401 -2.80 13.12 29.48
CA ASP A 401 -2.32 13.76 30.72
C ASP A 401 -2.71 15.26 30.77
N GLU A 402 -2.35 15.96 31.85
CA GLU A 402 -2.69 17.39 31.99
C GLU A 402 -2.13 18.25 30.83
N ALA A 403 -0.90 17.97 30.38
CA ALA A 403 -0.25 18.71 29.32
C ALA A 403 -0.90 18.41 27.95
N ASP A 404 -1.20 17.14 27.69
CA ASP A 404 -1.92 16.69 26.51
C ASP A 404 -3.31 17.34 26.45
N ARG A 405 -4.08 17.30 27.56
CA ARG A 405 -5.41 17.94 27.63
C ARG A 405 -5.33 19.43 27.37
N ARG A 406 -4.32 20.12 27.91
CA ARG A 406 -4.11 21.56 27.66
C ARG A 406 -3.87 21.84 26.17
N GLU A 407 -3.04 21.07 25.49
CA GLU A 407 -2.78 21.20 24.04
C GLU A 407 -4.04 20.90 23.22
N ILE A 408 -4.74 19.78 23.54
CA ILE A 408 -5.95 19.35 22.85
C ILE A 408 -7.08 20.39 23.00
N ILE A 409 -7.33 20.90 24.20
CA ILE A 409 -8.35 21.92 24.46
C ILE A 409 -8.02 23.19 23.69
N ALA A 410 -6.78 23.68 23.75
CA ALA A 410 -6.39 24.88 23.03
C ALA A 410 -6.59 24.74 21.51
N MET A 411 -6.20 23.60 20.94
CA MET A 411 -6.36 23.29 19.52
C MET A 411 -7.83 23.29 19.10
N TYR A 412 -8.69 22.53 19.78
CA TYR A 412 -10.11 22.44 19.43
C TYR A 412 -10.89 23.72 19.74
N TYR A 413 -10.52 24.45 20.80
CA TYR A 413 -11.09 25.76 21.11
C TYR A 413 -10.78 26.75 19.99
N GLN A 414 -9.52 26.84 19.52
CA GLN A 414 -9.17 27.67 18.36
C GLN A 414 -9.90 27.20 17.09
N ARG A 415 -10.09 25.90 16.90
CA ARG A 415 -10.79 25.34 15.72
C ARG A 415 -12.26 25.75 15.67
N TYR A 416 -13.00 25.57 16.75
CA TYR A 416 -14.45 25.74 16.78
C TYR A 416 -14.89 27.14 17.22
N VAL A 417 -14.14 27.74 18.14
CA VAL A 417 -14.37 29.07 18.69
C VAL A 417 -13.53 30.13 17.97
N LYS A 418 -12.61 29.79 17.07
CA LYS A 418 -11.88 30.75 16.20
C LYS A 418 -11.03 31.80 16.94
N VAL A 419 -10.83 31.66 18.25
CA VAL A 419 -9.99 32.52 19.08
C VAL A 419 -9.26 31.66 20.11
N ALA A 420 -8.16 32.17 20.66
CA ALA A 420 -7.43 31.45 21.70
C ALA A 420 -8.23 31.46 23.01
N PRO A 421 -8.27 30.36 23.78
CA PRO A 421 -8.93 30.36 25.08
C PRO A 421 -8.18 31.29 26.05
N PRO A 422 -8.89 32.10 26.86
CA PRO A 422 -8.28 32.83 27.97
C PRO A 422 -7.56 31.85 28.91
N ARG A 423 -6.39 32.25 29.43
CA ARG A 423 -5.54 31.38 30.26
C ARG A 423 -6.30 30.78 31.46
N ASP A 424 -7.01 31.63 32.21
CA ASP A 424 -7.77 31.20 33.39
C ASP A 424 -8.89 30.22 33.04
N LEU A 425 -9.50 30.38 31.86
CA LEU A 425 -10.50 29.43 31.36
C LEU A 425 -9.84 28.10 30.99
N LEU A 426 -8.72 28.14 30.25
CA LEU A 426 -7.99 26.94 29.86
C LEU A 426 -7.56 26.12 31.09
N ASP A 427 -6.98 26.77 32.10
CA ASP A 427 -6.55 26.09 33.34
C ASP A 427 -7.74 25.45 34.08
N ALA A 428 -8.89 26.15 34.13
CA ALA A 428 -10.12 25.57 34.67
C ALA A 428 -10.59 24.34 33.88
N LEU A 429 -10.66 24.42 32.56
CA LEU A 429 -11.11 23.29 31.72
C LEU A 429 -10.19 22.09 31.82
N VAL A 430 -8.87 22.30 31.93
CA VAL A 430 -7.88 21.23 32.13
C VAL A 430 -8.09 20.50 33.46
N SER A 431 -8.42 21.23 34.53
CA SER A 431 -8.73 20.66 35.84
C SER A 431 -10.07 19.89 35.87
N MET A 432 -11.05 20.35 35.10
CA MET A 432 -12.39 19.75 35.03
C MET A 432 -12.45 18.50 34.14
N SER A 433 -11.45 18.29 33.29
CA SER A 433 -11.43 17.25 32.26
C SER A 433 -10.58 16.02 32.63
N GLU A 434 -10.34 15.80 33.92
CA GLU A 434 -9.65 14.58 34.37
C GLU A 434 -10.43 13.32 33.93
N GLY A 435 -9.72 12.39 33.30
CA GLY A 435 -10.31 11.15 32.77
C GLY A 435 -11.05 11.29 31.44
N PHE A 436 -11.02 12.45 30.79
CA PHE A 436 -11.61 12.65 29.47
C PHE A 436 -10.71 12.02 28.39
N ALA A 437 -11.30 11.35 27.42
CA ALA A 437 -10.62 11.01 26.18
C ALA A 437 -10.51 12.24 25.25
N GLY A 438 -9.64 12.17 24.24
CA GLY A 438 -9.55 13.23 23.23
C GLY A 438 -10.88 13.53 22.53
N ALA A 439 -11.67 12.49 22.25
CA ALA A 439 -13.00 12.61 21.67
C ALA A 439 -14.01 13.30 22.61
N ASP A 440 -13.90 13.11 23.93
CA ASP A 440 -14.78 13.78 24.90
C ASP A 440 -14.50 15.29 24.90
N LEU A 441 -13.21 15.68 24.86
CA LEU A 441 -12.77 17.08 24.76
C LEU A 441 -13.22 17.72 23.44
N GLU A 442 -13.06 17.00 22.32
CA GLU A 442 -13.52 17.46 21.01
C GLU A 442 -15.03 17.67 21.00
N SER A 443 -15.81 16.71 21.53
CA SER A 443 -17.27 16.80 21.59
C SER A 443 -17.73 18.00 22.40
N ALA A 444 -17.16 18.21 23.60
CA ALA A 444 -17.51 19.35 24.44
C ALA A 444 -17.24 20.70 23.74
N LEU A 445 -16.09 20.81 23.05
CA LEU A 445 -15.72 22.05 22.35
C LEU A 445 -16.48 22.23 21.04
N HIS A 446 -16.86 21.14 20.37
CA HIS A 446 -17.74 21.16 19.22
C HIS A 446 -19.10 21.77 19.61
N ASP A 447 -19.70 21.34 20.73
CA ASP A 447 -20.98 21.87 21.20
C ASP A 447 -20.90 23.37 21.55
N VAL A 448 -19.78 23.80 22.12
CA VAL A 448 -19.49 25.23 22.34
C VAL A 448 -19.43 26.00 21.02
N GLY A 449 -18.73 25.47 20.02
CA GLY A 449 -18.66 26.07 18.68
C GLY A 449 -20.01 26.11 17.97
N ALA A 450 -20.82 25.05 18.09
CA ALA A 450 -22.15 24.98 17.55
C ALA A 450 -23.05 26.06 18.18
N MET A 451 -22.97 26.27 19.50
CA MET A 451 -23.70 27.33 20.18
C MET A 451 -23.27 28.72 19.69
N ARG A 452 -21.97 28.95 19.50
CA ARG A 452 -21.45 30.19 18.90
C ARG A 452 -22.05 30.43 17.52
N HIS A 453 -22.13 29.39 16.70
CA HIS A 453 -22.66 29.51 15.34
C HIS A 453 -24.15 29.85 15.33
N ILE A 454 -24.94 29.21 16.20
CA ILE A 454 -26.40 29.38 16.25
C ILE A 454 -26.79 30.71 16.91
N ARG A 455 -26.14 31.09 18.01
CA ARG A 455 -26.56 32.23 18.86
C ARG A 455 -25.60 33.41 18.86
N GLY A 456 -24.50 33.32 18.10
CA GLY A 456 -23.47 34.35 18.04
C GLY A 456 -22.48 34.30 19.21
N GLU A 457 -21.50 35.20 19.18
CA GLU A 457 -20.36 35.21 20.11
C GLU A 457 -20.76 35.47 21.56
N ALA A 458 -21.78 36.31 21.78
CA ALA A 458 -22.24 36.68 23.11
C ALA A 458 -22.82 35.49 23.92
N ALA A 459 -23.23 34.41 23.25
CA ALA A 459 -23.73 33.21 23.91
C ALA A 459 -22.61 32.33 24.51
N VAL A 460 -21.36 32.47 24.04
CA VAL A 460 -20.22 31.69 24.55
C VAL A 460 -19.54 32.43 25.69
N THR A 461 -20.16 32.36 26.87
CA THR A 461 -19.55 32.88 28.10
C THR A 461 -18.61 31.84 28.72
N PRO A 462 -17.59 32.25 29.50
CA PRO A 462 -16.75 31.30 30.24
C PRO A 462 -17.54 30.36 31.16
N ALA A 463 -18.68 30.82 31.70
CA ALA A 463 -19.58 29.99 32.49
C ALA A 463 -20.22 28.89 31.62
N PHE A 464 -20.76 29.24 30.46
CA PHE A 464 -21.34 28.28 29.53
C PHE A 464 -20.33 27.19 29.11
N VAL A 465 -19.09 27.57 28.77
CA VAL A 465 -18.05 26.60 28.40
C VAL A 465 -17.74 25.62 29.55
N ARG A 466 -17.65 26.12 30.79
CA ARG A 466 -17.47 25.27 31.98
C ARG A 466 -18.67 24.35 32.20
N ASP A 467 -19.88 24.85 32.04
CA ASP A 467 -21.10 24.06 32.19
C ASP A 467 -21.17 22.95 31.13
N THR A 468 -20.75 23.21 29.89
CA THR A 468 -20.66 22.18 28.85
C THR A 468 -19.71 21.06 29.28
N PHE A 469 -18.50 21.40 29.73
CA PHE A 469 -17.53 20.40 30.20
C PHE A 469 -18.03 19.62 31.43
N ALA A 470 -18.71 20.28 32.36
CA ALA A 470 -19.26 19.63 33.55
C ALA A 470 -20.37 18.61 33.21
N ASN A 471 -21.11 18.85 32.12
CA ASN A 471 -22.19 17.98 31.65
C ASN A 471 -21.72 16.90 30.66
N THR A 472 -20.48 16.97 30.16
CA THR A 472 -19.91 15.93 29.32
C THR A 472 -19.57 14.71 30.18
N MET A 473 -20.13 13.54 29.82
CA MET A 473 -19.84 12.29 30.51
C MET A 473 -18.56 11.67 29.95
N PRO A 474 -17.48 11.52 30.75
CA PRO A 474 -16.22 11.00 30.24
C PRO A 474 -16.29 9.50 29.98
N LEU A 475 -15.63 9.06 28.92
CA LEU A 475 -15.57 7.65 28.53
C LEU A 475 -15.04 6.74 29.65
N SER A 476 -14.11 7.24 30.45
CA SER A 476 -13.54 6.55 31.63
C SER A 476 -14.58 6.14 32.67
N ARG A 477 -15.73 6.83 32.73
CA ARG A 477 -16.83 6.49 33.65
C ARG A 477 -17.86 5.55 33.03
N THR A 478 -17.94 5.48 31.70
CA THR A 478 -18.92 4.66 30.99
C THR A 478 -18.51 3.19 30.95
N ASN A 479 -17.21 2.90 30.80
CA ASN A 479 -16.65 1.54 30.79
C ASN A 479 -15.32 1.45 31.57
N PRO A 480 -15.34 1.60 32.90
CA PRO A 480 -14.12 1.68 33.71
C PRO A 480 -13.30 0.38 33.69
N GLU A 481 -13.95 -0.78 33.72
CA GLU A 481 -13.28 -2.09 33.74
C GLU A 481 -12.46 -2.33 32.45
N GLN A 482 -13.09 -2.14 31.29
CA GLN A 482 -12.43 -2.31 29.99
C GLN A 482 -11.25 -1.35 29.81
N ILE A 483 -11.37 -0.13 30.35
CA ILE A 483 -10.31 0.88 30.29
C ILE A 483 -9.16 0.52 31.23
N GLU A 484 -9.42 0.05 32.44
CA GLU A 484 -8.34 -0.38 33.34
C GLU A 484 -7.63 -1.62 32.80
N ASP A 485 -8.35 -2.57 32.21
CA ASP A 485 -7.78 -3.77 31.59
C ASP A 485 -6.80 -3.43 30.44
N ILE A 486 -7.21 -2.54 29.52
CA ILE A 486 -6.36 -2.17 28.39
C ILE A 486 -5.15 -1.33 28.85
N ARG A 487 -5.33 -0.50 29.88
CA ARG A 487 -4.24 0.29 30.49
C ARG A 487 -3.26 -0.58 31.26
N ALA A 488 -3.73 -1.58 31.99
CA ALA A 488 -2.90 -2.59 32.63
C ALA A 488 -2.05 -3.33 31.59
N TRP A 489 -2.64 -3.73 30.47
CA TRP A 489 -1.88 -4.34 29.38
C TRP A 489 -0.81 -3.40 28.80
N GLY A 490 -1.16 -2.13 28.55
CA GLY A 490 -0.28 -1.14 27.96
C GLY A 490 0.97 -0.84 28.78
N ARG A 491 0.85 -0.79 30.11
CA ARG A 491 1.95 -0.49 31.04
C ARG A 491 3.15 -1.42 30.91
N ASP A 492 2.90 -2.71 30.70
CA ASP A 492 3.96 -3.73 30.74
C ASP A 492 4.49 -4.14 29.36
N ARG A 493 3.77 -3.79 28.29
CA ARG A 493 3.96 -4.43 26.97
C ARG A 493 4.17 -3.49 25.79
N ALA A 494 4.02 -2.18 25.97
CA ALA A 494 4.08 -1.20 24.90
C ALA A 494 4.74 0.12 25.34
N VAL A 495 5.27 0.88 24.38
CA VAL A 495 5.88 2.19 24.64
C VAL A 495 4.76 3.22 24.81
N PRO A 496 4.77 4.07 25.85
CA PRO A 496 3.75 5.12 25.97
C PRO A 496 3.85 6.13 24.82
N ALA A 497 2.72 6.44 24.19
CA ALA A 497 2.65 7.40 23.09
C ALA A 497 2.74 8.85 23.56
N GLY A 498 2.14 9.15 24.71
CA GLY A 498 2.20 10.45 25.41
C GLY A 498 3.47 10.63 26.23
N THR A 499 3.50 11.66 27.06
CA THR A 499 4.60 11.87 28.02
C THR A 499 4.55 10.73 29.06
N PRO A 500 5.67 10.05 29.35
CA PRO A 500 5.66 9.02 30.37
C PRO A 500 5.27 9.63 31.72
N ALA A 501 4.22 9.09 32.34
CA ALA A 501 3.84 9.48 33.69
C ALA A 501 5.02 9.25 34.64
N PRO A 502 5.25 10.14 35.64
CA PRO A 502 6.24 9.86 36.67
C PRO A 502 5.90 8.53 37.33
N ALA A 503 6.90 7.65 37.46
CA ALA A 503 6.71 6.35 38.08
C ALA A 503 6.07 6.54 39.48
N PRO A 504 5.07 5.73 39.86
CA PRO A 504 4.55 5.80 41.22
C PRO A 504 5.71 5.55 42.20
N GLU A 505 5.88 6.43 43.18
CA GLU A 505 6.87 6.22 44.24
C GLU A 505 6.63 4.84 44.85
N PRO A 506 7.69 4.05 45.12
CA PRO A 506 7.54 2.71 45.69
C PRO A 506 6.98 2.83 47.12
N GLY A 507 5.65 2.80 47.22
CA GLY A 507 4.92 2.76 48.47
C GLY A 507 5.23 1.48 49.25
N GLY A 508 5.73 1.68 50.47
CA GLY A 508 5.86 0.75 51.60
C GLY A 508 5.69 -0.74 51.34
N ARG A 509 6.78 -1.50 51.54
CA ARG A 509 6.79 -2.96 51.66
C ARG A 509 5.69 -3.47 52.61
N GLY A 510 4.56 -3.89 52.06
CA GLY A 510 3.67 -4.86 52.68
C GLY A 510 4.32 -6.24 52.58
N GLY A 511 4.70 -6.82 53.71
CA GLY A 511 5.43 -8.09 53.78
C GLY A 511 4.74 -9.22 53.01
N ARG A 512 5.52 -9.93 52.19
CA ARG A 512 5.15 -11.23 51.63
C ARG A 512 4.71 -12.16 52.77
N ARG A 513 3.42 -12.46 52.86
CA ARG A 513 2.92 -13.58 53.66
C ARG A 513 3.22 -14.85 52.87
N ILE A 514 4.31 -15.53 53.26
CA ILE A 514 4.60 -16.89 52.81
C ILE A 514 3.51 -17.78 53.42
N LEU A 515 2.65 -18.36 52.57
CA LEU A 515 1.78 -19.47 52.98
C LEU A 515 2.67 -20.72 53.15
N PRO A 516 2.64 -21.42 54.30
CA PRO A 516 3.37 -22.66 54.46
C PRO A 516 2.71 -23.76 53.62
N GLN A 517 3.52 -24.53 52.88
CA GLN A 517 3.05 -25.73 52.19
C GLN A 517 2.67 -26.83 53.21
N PRO A 518 1.67 -27.68 52.92
CA PRO A 518 1.35 -28.78 53.81
C PRO A 518 2.41 -29.87 53.71
N GLU A 519 2.97 -30.24 54.87
CA GLU A 519 3.88 -31.38 55.03
C GLU A 519 3.17 -32.69 54.65
N VAL A 520 3.81 -33.45 53.78
CA VAL A 520 3.46 -34.84 53.49
C VAL A 520 3.88 -35.68 54.70
N GLY A 521 2.92 -35.98 55.57
CA GLY A 521 3.10 -36.94 56.67
C GLY A 521 3.14 -38.36 56.13
N GLY A 522 4.35 -38.93 56.02
CA GLY A 522 4.55 -40.38 55.97
C GLY A 522 4.73 -40.92 57.39
N GLY A 523 4.06 -42.04 57.70
CA GLY A 523 4.30 -42.75 58.94
C GLY A 523 3.34 -43.90 59.22
N PHE A 524 3.77 -45.09 58.78
CA PHE A 524 3.47 -46.46 59.23
C PHE A 524 2.12 -47.11 58.91
#